data_AF-A0A5C5XE72-F1
#
_entry.id   AF-A0A5C5XE72-F1
#
_cell.length_a   1.000
_cell.length_b   1.000
_cell.length_c   1.000
_cell.angle_alpha   90.00
_cell.angle_beta   90.00
_cell.angle_gamma   90.00
#
_symmetry.space_group_name_H-M   'P 1'
#
loop_
_entity.id
_entity.type
_entity.pdbx_description
1 polymer ?
#
loop_
_entity_poly.entity_id
_entity_poly.type
_entity_poly.pdbx_seq_one_letter_code
_entity_poly.pdbx_strand_id
1 'polypeptide(L)'
;MGETGSSDAPTTPPGIVDHTLGNSTGLLSHEQERGKGGVGHAEHSARSYSKNSLEALAVVQSHFKHYDDAEVTFAKASERYPFYSKVWYRWAQANGREDVKTPEQKTYEYYDSLGAPVLSSSLAEIFDFCVMNKQSEKAIEVFQAIKRYSDISPQYLLLAIIVTDKQGETKDRDAILKYFSELKDSKSQSINHELITNFADDLIQFISTKDISKLDLNKLDRMFKKADASVNDQQRIGLVSG
;
A
#
# COMPACT_ATOMS: atom_id res chain seq x y z
N MET A 1 -26.81 47.15 17.41
CA MET A 1 -25.47 47.75 17.43
C MET A 1 -24.59 46.79 18.22
N GLY A 2 -23.69 45.99 17.67
CA GLY A 2 -23.12 45.88 16.34
C GLY A 2 -21.73 45.25 16.57
N GLU A 3 -21.52 44.05 16.01
CA GLU A 3 -20.24 43.30 15.92
C GLU A 3 -19.71 42.77 17.28
N THR A 4 -19.35 41.48 17.44
CA THR A 4 -18.27 40.79 16.72
C THR A 4 -18.56 39.30 16.51
N GLY A 5 -18.37 38.82 15.28
CA GLY A 5 -18.48 37.41 14.92
C GLY A 5 -17.29 36.57 15.39
N SER A 6 -17.58 35.42 16.00
CA SER A 6 -16.59 34.36 16.24
C SER A 6 -16.59 33.45 15.01
N SER A 7 -15.50 33.50 14.25
CA SER A 7 -15.20 32.59 13.14
C SER A 7 -14.41 31.41 13.70
N ASP A 8 -15.09 30.33 14.04
CA ASP A 8 -14.43 29.07 14.38
C ASP A 8 -13.94 28.40 13.09
N ALA A 9 -12.64 28.49 12.85
CA ALA A 9 -11.95 27.76 11.79
C ALA A 9 -11.88 26.27 12.14
N PRO A 10 -12.03 25.35 11.18
CA PRO A 10 -11.86 23.92 11.43
C PRO A 10 -10.39 23.61 11.73
N THR A 11 -10.14 23.04 12.91
CA THR A 11 -8.84 22.47 13.29
C THR A 11 -8.50 21.28 12.40
N THR A 12 -7.48 21.45 11.57
CA THR A 12 -6.83 20.38 10.79
C THR A 12 -6.26 19.32 11.73
N PRO A 13 -6.40 18.00 11.46
CA PRO A 13 -5.70 16.97 12.23
C PRO A 13 -4.18 17.11 12.05
N PRO A 14 -3.37 16.75 13.06
CA PRO A 14 -1.92 16.77 12.92
C PRO A 14 -1.47 15.81 11.82
N GLY A 15 -0.76 16.35 10.83
CA GLY A 15 -0.10 15.58 9.79
C GLY A 15 0.89 14.60 10.42
N ILE A 16 0.95 13.40 9.85
CA ILE A 16 2.04 12.47 10.09
C ILE A 16 3.30 13.14 9.52
N VAL A 17 4.11 13.68 10.43
CA VAL A 17 5.38 14.32 10.11
C VAL A 17 6.35 13.22 9.69
N ASP A 18 6.83 13.33 8.45
CA ASP A 18 7.94 12.56 7.91
C ASP A 18 9.19 12.81 8.79
N HIS A 19 9.52 11.82 9.63
CA HIS A 19 10.71 11.84 10.48
C HIS A 19 11.94 11.40 9.69
N THR A 20 12.28 12.16 8.66
CA THR A 20 13.64 12.24 8.15
C THR A 20 13.88 13.70 7.80
N LEU A 21 14.79 14.38 8.52
CA LEU A 21 15.60 15.52 8.08
C LEU A 21 16.11 16.31 9.31
N GLY A 22 17.30 15.95 9.78
CA GLY A 22 18.15 16.81 10.60
C GLY A 22 19.58 16.72 10.08
N ASN A 23 20.10 17.84 9.56
CA ASN A 23 21.43 18.08 8.95
C ASN A 23 21.62 17.64 7.48
N SER A 24 21.21 18.47 6.51
CA SER A 24 21.38 18.13 5.08
C SER A 24 21.59 19.28 4.10
N THR A 25 21.92 20.51 4.51
CA THR A 25 22.12 21.61 3.54
C THR A 25 23.35 21.42 2.62
N GLY A 26 24.33 20.60 3.00
CA GLY A 26 25.47 20.21 2.13
C GLY A 26 25.35 18.83 1.44
N LEU A 27 24.43 17.97 1.89
CA LEU A 27 24.17 16.63 1.32
C LEU A 27 23.11 16.67 0.22
N LEU A 28 22.16 17.60 0.32
CA LEU A 28 21.09 17.81 -0.66
C LEU A 28 21.61 18.20 -2.05
N SER A 29 22.71 18.95 -2.16
CA SER A 29 23.26 19.35 -3.46
C SER A 29 23.92 18.18 -4.20
N HIS A 30 24.61 17.30 -3.47
CA HIS A 30 25.29 16.14 -4.06
C HIS A 30 24.32 15.01 -4.42
N GLU A 31 23.25 14.83 -3.65
CA GLU A 31 22.15 13.92 -3.99
C GLU A 31 21.29 14.45 -5.14
N GLN A 32 21.09 15.77 -5.26
CA GLN A 32 20.45 16.37 -6.44
C GLN A 32 21.25 16.14 -7.73
N GLU A 33 22.58 16.27 -7.69
CA GLU A 33 23.43 16.02 -8.88
C GLU A 33 23.43 14.55 -9.29
N ARG A 34 23.49 13.61 -8.33
CA ARG A 34 23.31 12.18 -8.60
C ARG A 34 21.89 11.86 -9.06
N GLY A 35 20.90 12.58 -8.54
CA GLY A 35 19.50 12.44 -8.89
C GLY A 35 19.19 12.79 -10.34
N LYS A 36 19.82 13.83 -10.88
CA LYS A 36 19.74 14.15 -12.33
C LYS A 36 20.28 13.01 -13.19
N GLY A 37 21.35 12.34 -12.76
CA GLY A 37 21.85 11.13 -13.41
C GLY A 37 20.85 9.99 -13.37
N GLY A 38 20.21 9.75 -12.22
CA GLY A 38 19.20 8.70 -12.04
C GLY A 38 17.97 8.89 -12.94
N VAL A 39 17.43 10.11 -13.00
CA VAL A 39 16.29 10.43 -13.88
C VAL A 39 16.66 10.19 -15.35
N GLY A 40 17.82 10.66 -15.81
CA GLY A 40 18.23 10.49 -17.21
C GLY A 40 18.39 9.02 -17.64
N HIS A 41 18.90 8.15 -16.76
CA HIS A 41 18.97 6.71 -17.04
C HIS A 41 17.58 6.07 -17.08
N ALA A 42 16.70 6.45 -16.16
CA ALA A 42 15.32 5.96 -16.13
C ALA A 42 14.54 6.41 -17.37
N GLU A 43 14.72 7.66 -17.81
CA GLU A 43 14.14 8.19 -19.05
C GLU A 43 14.65 7.43 -20.28
N HIS A 44 15.95 7.14 -20.34
CA HIS A 44 16.51 6.35 -21.42
C HIS A 44 15.90 4.94 -21.46
N SER A 45 15.80 4.27 -20.31
CA SER A 45 15.16 2.95 -20.19
C SER A 45 13.68 2.98 -20.59
N ALA A 46 12.95 4.02 -20.18
CA ALA A 46 11.52 4.21 -20.47
C ALA A 46 11.20 4.31 -21.97
N ARG A 47 12.18 4.62 -22.82
CA ARG A 47 12.01 4.60 -24.30
C ARG A 47 11.72 3.21 -24.85
N SER A 48 11.99 2.15 -24.09
CA SER A 48 11.56 0.79 -24.43
C SER A 48 10.04 0.60 -24.32
N TYR A 49 9.34 1.50 -23.62
CA TYR A 49 7.94 1.36 -23.22
C TYR A 49 7.63 0.04 -22.51
N SER A 50 8.66 -0.59 -21.92
CA SER A 50 8.46 -1.78 -21.12
C SER A 50 7.75 -1.39 -19.82
N LYS A 51 6.94 -2.32 -19.32
CA LYS A 51 6.31 -2.26 -18.02
C LYS A 51 7.25 -1.69 -16.94
N ASN A 52 8.36 -2.39 -16.72
CA ASN A 52 9.26 -2.12 -15.60
C ASN A 52 10.01 -0.79 -15.81
N SER A 53 10.32 -0.43 -17.05
CA SER A 53 11.01 0.84 -17.35
C SER A 53 10.13 2.06 -17.09
N LEU A 54 8.84 2.01 -17.45
CA LEU A 54 7.90 3.10 -17.17
C LEU A 54 7.64 3.25 -15.67
N GLU A 55 7.47 2.13 -14.95
CA GLU A 55 7.32 2.15 -13.50
C GLU A 55 8.56 2.73 -12.81
N ALA A 56 9.76 2.28 -13.20
CA ALA A 56 11.01 2.79 -12.66
C ALA A 56 11.15 4.31 -12.87
N LEU A 57 10.81 4.81 -14.05
CA LEU A 57 10.81 6.25 -14.31
C LEU A 57 9.82 7.00 -13.40
N ALA A 58 8.58 6.53 -13.29
CA ALA A 58 7.57 7.17 -12.46
C ALA A 58 7.98 7.21 -10.97
N VAL A 59 8.56 6.12 -10.45
CA VAL A 59 9.08 6.03 -9.08
C VAL A 59 10.24 6.99 -8.87
N VAL A 60 11.19 7.06 -9.81
CA VAL A 60 12.34 7.97 -9.72
C VAL A 60 11.88 9.43 -9.78
N GLN A 61 10.97 9.78 -10.68
CA GLN A 61 10.38 11.13 -10.75
C GLN A 61 9.68 11.49 -9.43
N SER A 62 8.93 10.55 -8.86
CA SER A 62 8.26 10.74 -7.56
C SER A 62 9.24 10.96 -6.42
N HIS A 63 10.33 10.19 -6.38
CA HIS A 63 11.39 10.31 -5.38
C HIS A 63 12.03 11.72 -5.41
N PHE A 64 12.23 12.27 -6.60
CA PHE A 64 12.73 13.64 -6.78
C PHE A 64 11.63 14.71 -6.75
N LYS A 65 10.41 14.35 -6.31
CA LYS A 65 9.24 15.25 -6.19
C LYS A 65 8.84 15.92 -7.50
N HIS A 66 9.20 15.33 -8.64
CA HIS A 66 8.69 15.69 -9.95
C HIS A 66 7.33 15.03 -10.16
N TYR A 67 6.36 15.38 -9.31
CA TYR A 67 5.09 14.66 -9.24
C TYR A 67 4.25 14.76 -10.52
N ASP A 68 4.28 15.91 -11.20
CA ASP A 68 3.55 16.10 -12.45
C ASP A 68 4.11 15.19 -13.56
N ASP A 69 5.45 15.05 -13.64
CA ASP A 69 6.10 14.14 -14.58
C ASP A 69 5.80 12.67 -14.24
N ALA A 70 5.85 12.32 -12.95
CA ALA A 70 5.49 10.99 -12.47
C ALA A 70 4.05 10.63 -12.83
N GLU A 71 3.13 11.57 -12.65
CA GLU A 71 1.71 11.41 -13.00
C GLU A 71 1.52 11.15 -14.48
N VAL A 72 2.18 11.92 -15.35
CA VAL A 72 2.18 11.68 -16.81
C VAL A 72 2.74 10.30 -17.14
N THR A 73 3.82 9.86 -16.47
CA THR A 73 4.42 8.54 -16.70
C THR A 73 3.50 7.41 -16.23
N PHE A 74 2.87 7.54 -15.07
CA PHE A 74 1.88 6.58 -14.57
C PHE A 74 0.65 6.49 -15.49
N ALA A 75 0.15 7.64 -15.96
CA ALA A 75 -0.95 7.69 -16.92
C ALA A 75 -0.60 6.92 -18.19
N LYS A 76 0.55 7.21 -18.81
CA LYS A 76 1.06 6.49 -19.99
C LYS A 76 1.24 4.99 -19.74
N ALA A 77 1.76 4.61 -18.56
CA ALA A 77 1.89 3.21 -18.18
C ALA A 77 0.52 2.53 -18.10
N SER A 78 -0.49 3.19 -17.52
CA SER A 78 -1.85 2.66 -17.40
C SER A 78 -2.57 2.52 -18.74
N GLU A 79 -2.32 3.41 -19.69
CA GLU A 79 -2.88 3.33 -21.04
C GLU A 79 -2.37 2.10 -21.80
N ARG A 80 -1.08 1.77 -21.63
CA ARG A 80 -0.46 0.62 -22.29
C ARG A 80 -0.70 -0.69 -21.55
N TYR A 81 -0.75 -0.62 -20.23
CA TYR A 81 -0.87 -1.74 -19.31
C TYR A 81 -2.00 -1.43 -18.32
N PRO A 82 -3.28 -1.76 -18.63
CA PRO A 82 -4.43 -1.34 -17.82
C PRO A 82 -4.33 -1.63 -16.32
N PHE A 83 -3.67 -2.73 -15.95
CA PHE A 83 -3.45 -3.09 -14.54
C PHE A 83 -2.55 -2.11 -13.78
N TYR A 84 -1.84 -1.18 -14.43
CA TYR A 84 -1.08 -0.11 -13.77
C TYR A 84 -1.95 0.99 -13.20
N SER A 85 -3.22 1.09 -13.62
CA SER A 85 -4.18 2.03 -13.03
C SER A 85 -4.21 1.93 -11.50
N LYS A 86 -4.18 0.72 -10.94
CA LYS A 86 -4.13 0.51 -9.47
C LYS A 86 -2.85 1.04 -8.82
N VAL A 87 -1.71 0.96 -9.51
CA VAL A 87 -0.42 1.47 -9.02
C VAL A 87 -0.43 2.99 -9.04
N TRP A 88 -0.92 3.57 -10.14
CA TRP A 88 -1.13 5.00 -10.26
C TRP A 88 -2.08 5.53 -9.18
N TYR A 89 -3.21 4.85 -8.95
CA TYR A 89 -4.18 5.23 -7.93
C TYR A 89 -3.58 5.24 -6.52
N ARG A 90 -2.91 4.15 -6.11
CA ARG A 90 -2.23 4.07 -4.82
C ARG A 90 -1.17 5.17 -4.66
N TRP A 91 -0.38 5.42 -5.70
CA TRP A 91 0.61 6.48 -5.71
C TRP A 91 -0.04 7.87 -5.55
N ALA A 92 -1.12 8.15 -6.28
CA ALA A 92 -1.81 9.43 -6.26
C ALA A 92 -2.39 9.72 -4.86
N GLN A 93 -2.98 8.70 -4.22
CA GLN A 93 -3.46 8.79 -2.85
C GLN A 93 -2.32 9.03 -1.85
N ALA A 94 -1.23 8.26 -1.94
CA ALA A 94 -0.10 8.38 -1.02
C ALA A 94 0.60 9.75 -1.09
N ASN A 95 0.57 10.41 -2.25
CA ASN A 95 1.19 11.71 -2.46
C ASN A 95 0.19 12.88 -2.42
N GLY A 96 -1.06 12.65 -2.01
CA GLY A 96 -2.07 13.69 -1.87
C GLY A 96 -2.36 14.48 -3.15
N ARG A 97 -2.34 13.80 -4.30
CA ARG A 97 -2.59 14.43 -5.60
C ARG A 97 -4.03 14.94 -5.68
N GLU A 98 -4.24 16.02 -6.42
CA GLU A 98 -5.57 16.62 -6.57
C GLU A 98 -6.49 15.73 -7.43
N ASP A 99 -5.98 15.17 -8.52
CA ASP A 99 -6.73 14.27 -9.40
C ASP A 99 -6.51 12.78 -9.05
N VAL A 100 -7.07 12.36 -7.92
CA VAL A 100 -7.14 10.93 -7.57
C VAL A 100 -8.28 10.23 -8.34
N LYS A 101 -9.25 10.98 -8.89
CA LYS A 101 -10.45 10.41 -9.51
C LYS A 101 -10.18 9.75 -10.84
N THR A 102 -9.30 10.31 -11.66
CA THR A 102 -8.91 9.70 -12.93
C THR A 102 -8.29 8.30 -12.75
N PRO A 103 -7.24 8.09 -11.92
CA PRO A 103 -6.71 6.76 -11.70
C PRO A 103 -7.66 5.83 -10.94
N GLU A 104 -8.50 6.35 -10.04
CA GLU A 104 -9.56 5.57 -9.38
C GLU A 104 -10.52 4.96 -10.41
N GLN A 105 -11.03 5.77 -11.34
CA GLN A 105 -11.96 5.33 -12.38
C GLN A 105 -11.33 4.29 -13.31
N LYS A 106 -10.10 4.51 -13.77
CA LYS A 106 -9.36 3.52 -14.57
C LYS A 106 -9.12 2.21 -13.82
N THR A 107 -8.95 2.28 -12.49
CA THR A 107 -8.79 1.10 -11.64
C THR A 107 -10.09 0.32 -11.55
N TYR A 108 -11.23 1.00 -11.39
CA TYR A 108 -12.56 0.39 -11.48
C TYR A 108 -12.75 -0.33 -12.82
N GLU A 109 -12.50 0.35 -13.93
CA GLU A 109 -12.62 -0.21 -15.28
C GLU A 109 -11.74 -1.45 -15.49
N TYR A 110 -10.49 -1.39 -15.00
CA TYR A 110 -9.60 -2.54 -15.04
C TYR A 110 -10.17 -3.73 -14.27
N TYR A 111 -10.64 -3.53 -13.04
CA TYR A 111 -11.20 -4.63 -12.24
C TYR A 111 -12.49 -5.18 -12.82
N ASP A 112 -13.35 -4.33 -13.38
CA ASP A 112 -14.56 -4.75 -14.08
C ASP A 112 -14.23 -5.59 -15.33
N SER A 113 -13.15 -5.24 -16.04
CA SER A 113 -12.72 -5.97 -17.24
C SER A 113 -12.16 -7.38 -17.00
N LEU A 114 -11.81 -7.73 -15.75
CA LEU A 114 -11.23 -9.04 -15.44
C LEU A 114 -12.22 -10.20 -15.68
N GLY A 115 -13.53 -9.95 -15.63
CA GLY A 115 -14.57 -10.98 -15.82
C GLY A 115 -14.45 -12.15 -14.84
N ALA A 116 -15.18 -13.25 -15.09
CA ALA A 116 -15.08 -14.47 -14.28
C ALA A 116 -14.44 -15.62 -15.09
N PRO A 117 -13.60 -16.49 -14.49
CA PRO A 117 -13.19 -16.51 -13.08
C PRO A 117 -11.99 -15.60 -12.77
N VAL A 118 -12.04 -14.88 -11.64
CA VAL A 118 -10.94 -14.05 -11.12
C VAL A 118 -10.01 -14.89 -10.23
N LEU A 119 -8.70 -14.72 -10.35
CA LEU A 119 -7.70 -15.35 -9.49
C LEU A 119 -7.80 -14.82 -8.04
N SER A 120 -7.51 -15.64 -7.03
CA SER A 120 -7.51 -15.22 -5.61
C SER A 120 -6.62 -14.00 -5.35
N SER A 121 -5.47 -13.91 -6.03
CA SER A 121 -4.56 -12.77 -5.94
C SER A 121 -5.18 -11.47 -6.47
N SER A 122 -5.90 -11.54 -7.59
CA SER A 122 -6.66 -10.41 -8.14
C SER A 122 -7.82 -10.02 -7.22
N LEU A 123 -8.53 -10.98 -6.62
CA LEU A 123 -9.57 -10.71 -5.63
C LEU A 123 -9.02 -9.99 -4.39
N ALA A 124 -7.82 -10.35 -3.92
CA ALA A 124 -7.17 -9.66 -2.81
C ALA A 124 -6.87 -8.18 -3.12
N GLU A 125 -6.47 -7.88 -4.35
CA GLU A 125 -6.25 -6.50 -4.78
C GLU A 125 -7.56 -5.72 -4.96
N ILE A 126 -8.61 -6.35 -5.50
CA ILE A 126 -9.95 -5.75 -5.59
C ILE A 126 -10.49 -5.47 -4.18
N PHE A 127 -10.27 -6.39 -3.24
CA PHE A 127 -10.63 -6.22 -1.84
C PHE A 127 -9.97 -4.97 -1.25
N ASP A 128 -8.65 -4.86 -1.37
CA ASP A 128 -7.90 -3.69 -0.90
C ASP A 128 -8.40 -2.39 -1.52
N PHE A 129 -8.64 -2.40 -2.84
CA PHE A 129 -9.22 -1.25 -3.53
C PHE A 129 -10.60 -0.84 -2.99
N CYS A 130 -11.48 -1.81 -2.69
CA CYS A 130 -12.78 -1.53 -2.06
C CYS A 130 -12.59 -0.92 -0.66
N VAL A 131 -11.63 -1.42 0.12
CA VAL A 131 -11.33 -0.88 1.46
C VAL A 131 -10.81 0.55 1.39
N MET A 132 -9.86 0.84 0.50
CA MET A 132 -9.33 2.19 0.27
C MET A 132 -10.43 3.19 -0.12
N ASN A 133 -11.43 2.73 -0.87
CA ASN A 133 -12.59 3.51 -1.29
C ASN A 133 -13.76 3.51 -0.28
N LYS A 134 -13.55 2.97 0.93
CA LYS A 134 -14.57 2.90 2.00
C LYS A 134 -15.84 2.12 1.58
N GLN A 135 -15.70 1.17 0.66
CA GLN A 135 -16.78 0.28 0.18
C GLN A 135 -16.76 -1.02 0.98
N SER A 136 -17.01 -0.94 2.29
CA SER A 136 -16.84 -2.09 3.21
C SER A 136 -17.73 -3.29 2.87
N GLU A 137 -18.98 -3.08 2.47
CA GLU A 137 -19.89 -4.16 2.07
C GLU A 137 -19.35 -4.93 0.85
N LYS A 138 -18.97 -4.18 -0.20
CA LYS A 138 -18.36 -4.76 -1.41
C LYS A 138 -17.02 -5.43 -1.11
N ALA A 139 -16.23 -4.86 -0.20
CA ALA A 139 -14.97 -5.48 0.23
C ALA A 139 -15.22 -6.87 0.84
N ILE A 140 -16.24 -7.01 1.69
CA ILE A 140 -16.59 -8.32 2.29
C ILE A 140 -17.05 -9.30 1.22
N GLU A 141 -17.91 -8.89 0.28
CA GLU A 141 -18.35 -9.74 -0.83
C GLU A 141 -17.15 -10.28 -1.64
N VAL A 142 -16.23 -9.39 -2.01
CA VAL A 142 -15.01 -9.75 -2.74
C VAL A 142 -14.13 -10.68 -1.91
N PHE A 143 -14.02 -10.42 -0.61
CA PHE A 143 -13.25 -11.27 0.30
C PHE A 143 -13.83 -12.67 0.42
N GLN A 144 -15.15 -12.80 0.52
CA GLN A 144 -15.84 -14.09 0.60
C GLN A 144 -15.71 -14.90 -0.71
N ALA A 145 -15.47 -14.25 -1.85
CA ALA A 145 -15.18 -14.93 -3.11
C ALA A 145 -13.79 -15.61 -3.15
N ILE A 146 -12.91 -15.29 -2.20
CA ILE A 146 -11.59 -15.92 -2.08
C ILE A 146 -11.76 -17.34 -1.54
N LYS A 147 -11.39 -18.33 -2.36
CA LYS A 147 -11.56 -19.75 -2.04
C LYS A 147 -10.46 -20.33 -1.16
N ARG A 148 -9.27 -19.71 -1.14
CA ARG A 148 -8.07 -20.22 -0.46
C ARG A 148 -7.26 -19.06 0.11
N TYR A 149 -7.22 -18.95 1.43
CA TYR A 149 -6.40 -17.93 2.10
C TYR A 149 -4.88 -18.13 1.88
N SER A 150 -4.44 -19.35 1.57
CA SER A 150 -3.04 -19.65 1.20
C SER A 150 -2.55 -18.94 -0.04
N ASP A 151 -3.47 -18.52 -0.90
CA ASP A 151 -3.15 -17.86 -2.17
C ASP A 151 -3.05 -16.34 -1.98
N ILE A 152 -3.22 -15.86 -0.75
CA ILE A 152 -3.30 -14.44 -0.42
C ILE A 152 -2.16 -14.06 0.51
N SER A 153 -1.59 -12.89 0.24
CA SER A 153 -0.57 -12.33 1.08
C SER A 153 -1.14 -11.98 2.46
N PRO A 154 -0.46 -12.33 3.56
CA PRO A 154 -1.01 -12.17 4.91
C PRO A 154 -1.47 -10.76 5.29
N GLN A 155 -0.90 -9.68 4.70
CA GLN A 155 -1.37 -8.31 4.94
C GLN A 155 -2.83 -8.09 4.53
N TYR A 156 -3.31 -8.75 3.46
CA TYR A 156 -4.70 -8.65 3.05
C TYR A 156 -5.63 -9.40 3.99
N LEU A 157 -5.15 -10.51 4.59
CA LEU A 157 -5.91 -11.24 5.61
C LEU A 157 -6.03 -10.42 6.90
N LEU A 158 -4.97 -9.72 7.32
CA LEU A 158 -5.03 -8.78 8.44
C LEU A 158 -6.03 -7.64 8.19
N LEU A 159 -6.01 -7.07 6.98
CA LEU A 159 -6.98 -6.06 6.59
C LEU A 159 -8.41 -6.62 6.60
N ALA A 160 -8.62 -7.85 6.12
CA ALA A 160 -9.91 -8.52 6.15
C ALA A 160 -10.43 -8.76 7.57
N ILE A 161 -9.57 -9.12 8.53
CA ILE A 161 -9.95 -9.22 9.95
C ILE A 161 -10.50 -7.88 10.46
N ILE A 162 -9.82 -6.77 10.17
CA ILE A 162 -10.25 -5.44 10.60
C ILE A 162 -11.59 -5.05 9.97
N VAL A 163 -11.76 -5.32 8.67
CA VAL A 163 -12.98 -4.96 7.94
C VAL A 163 -14.18 -5.79 8.39
N THR A 164 -14.00 -7.11 8.53
CA THR A 164 -15.06 -8.02 8.99
C THR A 164 -15.47 -7.72 10.44
N ASP A 165 -14.51 -7.47 11.34
CA ASP A 165 -14.79 -7.07 12.72
C ASP A 165 -15.61 -5.78 12.80
N LYS A 166 -15.22 -4.74 12.04
CA LYS A 166 -15.94 -3.46 11.98
C LYS A 166 -17.37 -3.57 11.47
N GLN A 167 -17.64 -4.54 10.61
CA GLN A 167 -18.98 -4.79 10.06
C GLN A 167 -19.79 -5.80 10.88
N GLY A 168 -19.22 -6.36 11.94
CA GLY A 168 -19.90 -7.36 12.78
C GLY A 168 -19.92 -8.77 12.18
N GLU A 169 -19.17 -9.02 11.10
CA GLU A 169 -19.03 -10.33 10.45
C GLU A 169 -18.08 -11.24 11.24
N THR A 170 -18.46 -11.56 12.47
CA THR A 170 -17.60 -12.28 13.44
C THR A 170 -17.21 -13.68 12.97
N LYS A 171 -18.08 -14.36 12.21
CA LYS A 171 -17.80 -15.69 11.66
C LYS A 171 -16.63 -15.67 10.66
N ASP A 172 -16.62 -14.69 9.75
CA ASP A 172 -15.56 -14.55 8.75
C ASP A 172 -14.26 -14.11 9.42
N ARG A 173 -14.34 -13.13 10.33
CA ARG A 173 -13.22 -12.72 11.18
C ARG A 173 -12.56 -13.93 11.87
N ASP A 174 -13.36 -14.72 12.58
CA ASP A 174 -12.86 -15.87 13.36
C ASP A 174 -12.30 -16.98 12.47
N ALA A 175 -12.84 -17.17 11.25
CA ALA A 175 -12.28 -18.09 10.27
C ALA A 175 -10.88 -17.67 9.80
N ILE A 176 -10.65 -16.37 9.57
CA ILE A 176 -9.32 -15.85 9.19
C ILE A 176 -8.34 -15.97 10.36
N LEU A 177 -8.78 -15.65 11.58
CA LEU A 177 -7.96 -15.79 12.79
C LEU A 177 -7.53 -17.24 13.02
N LYS A 178 -8.47 -18.19 12.84
CA LYS A 178 -8.16 -19.61 12.90
C LYS A 178 -7.12 -20.01 11.86
N TYR A 179 -7.28 -19.55 10.62
CA TYR A 179 -6.30 -19.81 9.56
C TYR A 179 -4.89 -19.32 9.92
N PHE A 180 -4.76 -18.13 10.53
CA PHE A 180 -3.46 -17.65 11.02
C PHE A 180 -2.85 -18.55 12.10
N SER A 181 -3.67 -19.06 13.02
CA SER A 181 -3.19 -19.99 14.05
C SER A 181 -2.67 -21.30 13.45
N GLU A 182 -3.34 -21.82 12.41
CA GLU A 182 -2.93 -23.04 11.71
C GLU A 182 -1.67 -22.83 10.84
N LEU A 183 -1.49 -21.63 10.27
CA LEU A 183 -0.28 -21.26 9.53
C LEU A 183 0.97 -21.28 10.40
N LYS A 184 0.86 -20.87 11.67
CA LYS A 184 1.96 -20.85 12.64
C LYS A 184 2.58 -22.23 12.88
N ASP A 185 1.74 -23.27 12.79
CA ASP A 185 2.16 -24.66 12.96
C ASP A 185 2.77 -25.26 11.67
N SER A 186 2.65 -24.55 10.54
CA SER A 186 3.29 -24.94 9.29
C SER A 186 4.77 -24.54 9.28
N LYS A 187 5.67 -25.48 8.97
CA LYS A 187 7.14 -25.28 8.94
C LYS A 187 7.64 -24.32 7.82
N SER A 188 6.78 -23.47 7.27
CA SER A 188 7.14 -22.54 6.19
C SER A 188 7.97 -21.37 6.74
N GLN A 189 9.29 -21.49 6.56
CA GLN A 189 10.36 -20.60 7.04
C GLN A 189 10.53 -19.36 6.15
N SER A 190 9.68 -18.35 6.27
CA SER A 190 10.08 -17.00 5.84
C SER A 190 9.97 -16.03 7.01
N ILE A 191 10.94 -15.12 7.14
CA ILE A 191 10.99 -14.09 8.20
C ILE A 191 9.70 -13.26 8.21
N ASN A 192 9.12 -13.00 7.04
CA ASN A 192 7.85 -12.29 6.91
C ASN A 192 6.68 -13.08 7.50
N HIS A 193 6.72 -14.41 7.44
CA HIS A 193 5.65 -15.26 7.96
C HIS A 193 5.57 -15.23 9.49
N GLU A 194 6.72 -15.35 10.18
CA GLU A 194 6.78 -15.27 11.64
C GLU A 194 6.36 -13.89 12.18
N LEU A 195 6.80 -12.82 11.50
CA LEU A 195 6.40 -11.46 11.89
C LEU A 195 4.90 -11.25 11.76
N ILE A 196 4.29 -11.74 10.68
CA ILE A 196 2.86 -11.55 10.44
C ILE A 196 2.00 -12.41 11.37
N THR A 197 2.38 -13.66 11.64
CA THR A 197 1.65 -14.50 12.61
C THR A 197 1.72 -13.92 14.03
N ASN A 198 2.88 -13.38 14.42
CA ASN A 198 3.03 -12.69 15.72
C ASN A 198 2.21 -11.41 15.83
N PHE A 199 1.92 -10.72 14.72
CA PHE A 199 1.03 -9.55 14.71
C PHE A 199 -0.45 -9.96 14.72
N ALA A 200 -0.79 -11.06 14.05
CA ALA A 200 -2.13 -11.63 14.12
C ALA A 200 -2.50 -11.98 15.58
N ASP A 201 -1.57 -12.55 16.35
CA ASP A 201 -1.76 -12.83 17.79
C ASP A 201 -2.07 -11.56 18.60
N ASP A 202 -1.32 -10.47 18.39
CA ASP A 202 -1.56 -9.18 19.05
C ASP A 202 -2.94 -8.61 18.65
N LEU A 203 -3.32 -8.75 17.38
CA LEU A 203 -4.60 -8.30 16.86
C LEU A 203 -5.77 -9.12 17.45
N ILE A 204 -5.61 -10.44 17.59
CA ILE A 204 -6.56 -11.33 18.28
C ILE A 204 -6.77 -10.87 19.71
N GLN A 205 -5.67 -10.59 20.43
CA GLN A 205 -5.73 -10.15 21.81
C GLN A 205 -6.41 -8.79 21.94
N PHE A 206 -6.10 -7.85 21.05
CA PHE A 206 -6.76 -6.55 20.97
C PHE A 206 -8.27 -6.71 20.74
N ILE A 207 -8.69 -7.45 19.70
CA ILE A 207 -10.11 -7.65 19.37
C ILE A 207 -10.87 -8.29 20.54
N SER A 208 -10.26 -9.28 21.19
CA SER A 208 -10.88 -10.00 22.32
C SER A 208 -11.08 -9.13 23.57
N THR A 209 -10.21 -8.13 23.77
CA THR A 209 -10.22 -7.30 24.99
C THR A 209 -10.74 -5.88 24.76
N LYS A 210 -10.83 -5.44 23.50
CA LYS A 210 -11.06 -4.04 23.08
C LYS A 210 -10.09 -3.04 23.72
N ASP A 211 -8.93 -3.48 24.19
CA ASP A 211 -7.94 -2.67 24.89
C ASP A 211 -6.79 -2.32 23.95
N ILE A 212 -6.76 -1.07 23.47
CA ILE A 212 -5.75 -0.59 22.51
C ILE A 212 -4.32 -0.65 23.08
N SER A 213 -4.15 -0.67 24.41
CA SER A 213 -2.84 -0.84 25.03
C SER A 213 -2.24 -2.23 24.80
N LYS A 214 -3.07 -3.21 24.38
CA LYS A 214 -2.65 -4.56 23.99
C LYS A 214 -2.14 -4.63 22.56
N LEU A 215 -2.38 -3.59 21.75
CA LEU A 215 -1.84 -3.52 20.40
C LEU A 215 -0.47 -2.83 20.45
N ASP A 216 0.62 -3.60 20.33
CA ASP A 216 1.97 -3.03 20.26
C ASP A 216 2.21 -2.38 18.88
N LEU A 217 1.77 -1.14 18.73
CA LEU A 217 1.98 -0.34 17.52
C LEU A 217 3.47 -0.13 17.20
N ASN A 218 4.36 -0.16 18.21
CA ASN A 218 5.80 -0.07 17.99
C ASN A 218 6.36 -1.37 17.40
N LYS A 219 5.74 -2.52 17.68
CA LYS A 219 6.05 -3.79 17.00
C LYS A 219 5.60 -3.75 15.54
N LEU A 220 4.41 -3.21 15.25
CA LEU A 220 3.95 -3.00 13.88
C LEU A 220 4.88 -2.07 13.08
N ASP A 221 5.29 -0.94 13.67
CA ASP A 221 6.26 -0.02 13.05
C ASP A 221 7.63 -0.70 12.81
N ARG A 222 8.12 -1.47 13.78
CA ARG A 222 9.35 -2.29 13.61
C ARG A 222 9.20 -3.35 12.51
N MET A 223 8.01 -3.91 12.33
CA MET A 223 7.71 -4.87 11.26
C MET A 223 7.78 -4.21 9.90
N PHE A 224 7.11 -3.06 9.71
CA PHE A 224 7.19 -2.32 8.46
C PHE A 224 8.63 -1.89 8.15
N LYS A 225 9.36 -1.38 9.14
CA LYS A 225 10.79 -1.03 8.98
C LYS A 225 11.67 -2.23 8.60
N LYS A 226 11.44 -3.41 9.17
CA LYS A 226 12.19 -4.63 8.81
C LYS A 226 11.82 -5.14 7.41
N ALA A 227 10.55 -5.07 7.05
CA ALA A 227 10.09 -5.44 5.71
C ALA A 227 10.70 -4.51 4.65
N ASP A 228 10.69 -3.20 4.88
CA ASP A 228 11.31 -2.20 4.01
C ASP A 228 12.82 -2.39 3.88
N ALA A 229 13.51 -2.65 5.00
CA ALA A 229 14.94 -2.97 4.98
C ALA A 229 15.23 -4.24 4.15
N SER A 230 14.41 -5.28 4.29
CA SER A 230 14.55 -6.51 3.50
C SER A 230 14.32 -6.29 2.01
N VAL A 231 13.38 -5.42 1.62
CA VAL A 231 13.15 -5.07 0.21
C VAL A 231 14.34 -4.29 -0.35
N ASN A 232 14.86 -3.33 0.41
CA ASN A 232 16.03 -2.54 0.02
C ASN A 232 17.30 -3.40 -0.11
N ASP A 233 17.51 -4.39 0.77
CA ASP A 233 18.65 -5.30 0.70
C ASP A 233 18.56 -6.24 -0.49
N GLN A 234 17.36 -6.75 -0.84
CA GLN A 234 17.16 -7.56 -2.03
C GLN A 234 17.39 -6.75 -3.33
N GLN A 235 16.96 -5.49 -3.36
CA GLN A 235 17.24 -4.59 -4.49
C GLN A 235 18.73 -4.25 -4.62
N ARG A 236 19.43 -4.07 -3.51
CA ARG A 236 20.89 -3.87 -3.49
C ARG A 236 21.67 -5.07 -4.01
N ILE A 237 21.30 -6.29 -3.62
CA ILE A 237 21.96 -7.52 -4.09
C ILE A 237 21.70 -7.75 -5.59
N GLY A 238 20.50 -7.42 -6.08
CA GLY A 238 20.18 -7.49 -7.51
C GLY A 238 20.99 -6.51 -8.37
N LEU A 239 21.33 -5.33 -7.83
CA LEU A 239 22.13 -4.31 -8.53
C LEU A 239 23.64 -4.62 -8.60
N VAL A 240 24.17 -5.50 -7.74
CA VAL A 240 25.59 -5.91 -7.74
C VAL A 240 25.83 -7.13 -8.65
N SER A 241 24.76 -7.77 -9.13
CA SER A 241 24.81 -9.05 -9.86
C SER A 241 24.53 -8.93 -11.36
N GLY A 242 24.41 -7.72 -11.91
CA GLY A 242 24.07 -7.45 -13.31
C GLY A 242 25.16 -6.67 -14.05
#